data_AF-K2ERW8-F1
#
_entry.id   AF-K2ERW8-F1
#
_cell.length_a   1.000
_cell.length_b   1.000
_cell.length_c   1.000
_cell.angle_alpha   90.00
_cell.angle_beta   90.00
_cell.angle_gamma   90.00
#
_symmetry.space_group_name_H-M   'P 1'
#
loop_
_entity.id
_entity.type
_entity.pdbx_description
1 polymer ?
#
loop_
_entity_poly.entity_id
_entity_poly.type
_entity_poly.pdbx_seq_one_letter_code
_entity_poly.pdbx_strand_id
1 'polypeptide(L)'
;MDLYCKLGNELRAMFKDLFNPARRGTCKAQMDDILSMAAQIGGPLAMEAELLYMDVLRFLQHPEDKETVAILQEHALKLEQETREL
;
A
#
# COMPACT_ATOMS: atom_id res chain seq x y z
N MET A 1 13.35 -14.82 -4.21
CA MET A 1 12.24 -14.07 -4.85
C MET A 1 12.73 -12.64 -5.00
N ASP A 2 12.55 -12.03 -6.17
CA ASP A 2 12.95 -10.64 -6.42
C ASP A 2 12.29 -9.71 -5.38
N LEU A 3 13.06 -8.78 -4.82
CA LEU A 3 12.59 -7.84 -3.81
C LEU A 3 11.47 -6.94 -4.35
N TYR A 4 11.49 -6.62 -5.64
CA TYR A 4 10.41 -5.90 -6.31
C TYR A 4 9.12 -6.73 -6.38
N CYS A 5 9.24 -8.02 -6.74
CA CYS A 5 8.08 -8.93 -6.74
C CYS A 5 7.51 -9.12 -5.33
N LYS A 6 8.37 -9.21 -4.32
CA LYS A 6 7.94 -9.31 -2.91
C LYS A 6 7.18 -8.05 -2.49
N LEU A 7 7.73 -6.86 -2.77
CA LEU A 7 7.09 -5.58 -2.47
C LEU A 7 5.69 -5.49 -3.11
N GLY A 8 5.56 -5.83 -4.40
CA GLY A 8 4.28 -5.82 -5.10
C GLY A 8 3.25 -6.78 -4.48
N ASN A 9 3.67 -7.97 -4.06
CA ASN A 9 2.79 -8.93 -3.39
C ASN A 9 2.28 -8.41 -2.03
N GLU A 10 3.17 -7.80 -1.24
CA GLU A 10 2.83 -7.23 0.08
C GLU A 10 1.90 -6.03 -0.07
N LEU A 11 2.15 -5.15 -1.05
CA LEU A 11 1.25 -4.04 -1.38
C LEU A 11 -0.15 -4.53 -1.73
N ARG A 12 -0.29 -5.58 -2.56
CA ARG A 12 -1.60 -6.14 -2.92
C ARG A 12 -2.32 -6.73 -1.71
N ALA A 13 -1.60 -7.48 -0.88
CA ALA A 13 -2.16 -8.04 0.34
C ALA A 13 -2.66 -6.95 1.29
N MET A 14 -1.86 -5.90 1.48
CA MET A 14 -2.20 -4.75 2.31
C MET A 14 -3.44 -4.02 1.78
N PHE A 15 -3.52 -3.70 0.48
CA PHE A 15 -4.70 -3.02 -0.09
C PHE A 15 -5.97 -3.85 0.06
N LYS A 16 -5.89 -5.18 -0.10
CA LYS A 16 -7.03 -6.07 0.14
C LYS A 16 -7.52 -6.02 1.60
N ASP A 17 -6.59 -5.95 2.55
CA ASP A 17 -6.92 -5.85 3.96
C ASP A 17 -7.38 -4.44 4.37
N LEU A 18 -6.90 -3.39 3.69
CA LEU A 18 -7.21 -1.97 3.96
C LEU A 18 -8.71 -1.69 3.80
N PHE A 19 -9.29 -2.19 2.72
CA PHE A 19 -10.71 -2.06 2.43
C PHE A 19 -11.58 -3.12 3.12
N ASN A 20 -10.99 -4.03 3.89
CA ASN A 20 -11.72 -5.00 4.71
C ASN A 20 -11.78 -4.53 6.18
N PRO A 21 -12.95 -4.09 6.68
CA PRO A 21 -13.07 -3.59 8.06
C PRO A 21 -12.58 -4.56 9.14
N ALA A 22 -12.70 -5.87 8.92
CA ALA A 22 -12.27 -6.89 9.88
C ALA A 22 -10.75 -7.06 9.96
N ARG A 23 -10.01 -6.56 8.96
CA ARG A 23 -8.55 -6.74 8.83
C ARG A 23 -7.77 -5.44 8.81
N ARG A 24 -8.44 -4.31 8.64
CA ARG A 24 -7.84 -2.97 8.60
C ARG A 24 -6.83 -2.68 9.72
N GLY A 25 -7.00 -3.26 10.91
CA GLY A 25 -6.05 -3.12 12.03
C GLY A 25 -4.64 -3.66 11.76
N THR A 26 -4.46 -4.54 10.76
CA THR A 26 -3.13 -5.08 10.39
C THR A 26 -2.39 -4.21 9.37
N CYS A 27 -3.09 -3.29 8.69
CA CYS A 27 -2.53 -2.55 7.56
C CYS A 27 -1.35 -1.66 7.95
N LYS A 28 -1.33 -1.11 9.18
CA LYS A 28 -0.19 -0.34 9.65
C LYS A 28 1.08 -1.20 9.70
N ALA A 29 1.01 -2.40 10.27
CA ALA A 29 2.15 -3.30 10.37
C ALA A 29 2.62 -3.76 8.99
N GLN A 30 1.69 -4.09 8.09
CA GLN A 30 2.00 -4.43 6.70
C GLN A 30 2.71 -3.27 5.98
N MET A 31 2.31 -2.02 6.25
CA MET A 31 2.94 -0.86 5.66
C MET A 31 4.33 -0.56 6.23
N ASP A 32 4.57 -0.83 7.52
CA ASP A 32 5.90 -0.75 8.13
C ASP A 32 6.88 -1.74 7.42
N ASP A 33 6.41 -2.95 7.07
CA ASP A 33 7.20 -3.93 6.30
C ASP A 33 7.46 -3.47 4.85
N ILE A 34 6.46 -2.88 4.19
CA ILE A 34 6.57 -2.29 2.85
C ILE A 34 7.62 -1.17 2.82
N LEU A 35 7.61 -0.29 3.81
CA LEU A 35 8.61 0.77 3.95
C LEU A 35 10.02 0.21 4.11
N SER A 36 10.19 -0.84 4.92
CA SER A 36 11.49 -1.50 5.08
C SER A 36 12.01 -2.09 3.76
N MET A 37 11.13 -2.71 2.97
CA MET A 37 11.50 -3.24 1.65
C MET A 37 11.80 -2.13 0.64
N ALA A 38 11.00 -1.06 0.60
CA ALA A 38 11.22 0.09 -0.28
C ALA A 38 12.53 0.81 0.05
N ALA A 39 12.88 0.94 1.34
CA ALA A 39 14.16 1.50 1.78
C ALA A 39 15.36 0.64 1.36
N GLN A 40 15.21 -0.69 1.36
CA GLN A 40 16.26 -1.61 0.87
C GLN A 40 16.47 -1.52 -0.65
N ILE A 41 15.40 -1.27 -1.41
CA ILE A 41 15.49 -1.01 -2.85
C ILE A 41 16.12 0.37 -3.10
N GLY A 42 15.70 1.38 -2.32
CA GLY A 42 16.17 2.75 -2.40
C GLY A 42 15.58 3.55 -3.56
N GLY A 43 16.12 4.76 -3.77
CA GLY A 43 15.69 5.64 -4.86
C GLY A 43 14.28 6.22 -4.65
N PRO A 44 13.58 6.59 -5.74
CA PRO A 44 12.26 7.22 -5.69
C PRO A 44 11.20 6.38 -4.97
N LEU A 45 11.35 5.05 -5.01
CA LEU A 45 10.42 4.10 -4.43
C LEU A 45 10.29 4.23 -2.91
N ALA A 46 11.38 4.59 -2.22
CA ALA A 46 11.33 4.84 -0.77
C ALA A 46 10.45 6.05 -0.44
N MET A 47 10.55 7.13 -1.22
CA MET A 47 9.72 8.32 -1.04
C MET A 47 8.25 8.04 -1.38
N GLU A 48 7.99 7.29 -2.45
CA GLU A 48 6.61 6.91 -2.81
C GLU A 48 5.97 6.02 -1.74
N ALA A 49 6.73 5.10 -1.15
CA ALA A 49 6.26 4.27 -0.04
C ALA A 49 5.94 5.11 1.22
N GLU A 50 6.74 6.15 1.51
CA GLU A 50 6.47 7.08 2.62
C GLU A 50 5.18 7.88 2.39
N LEU A 51 4.95 8.37 1.17
CA LEU A 51 3.70 9.06 0.81
C LEU A 51 2.49 8.14 0.97
N LEU A 52 2.59 6.92 0.43
CA LEU A 52 1.54 5.92 0.57
C LEU A 52 1.27 5.59 2.05
N TYR A 53 2.30 5.55 2.90
CA TYR A 53 2.12 5.30 4.33
C TYR A 53 1.32 6.43 5.00
N MET A 54 1.55 7.69 4.62
CA MET A 54 0.76 8.82 5.13
C MET A 54 -0.71 8.71 4.71
N ASP A 55 -0.99 8.34 3.45
CA ASP A 55 -2.36 8.16 2.96
C ASP A 55 -3.07 7.00 3.66
N VAL A 56 -2.37 5.88 3.86
CA VAL A 56 -2.88 4.74 4.63
C VAL A 56 -3.20 5.17 6.06
N LEU A 57 -2.29 5.86 6.76
CA LEU A 57 -2.54 6.36 8.11
C LEU A 57 -3.73 7.31 8.18
N ARG A 58 -3.85 8.24 7.22
CA ARG A 58 -4.97 9.18 7.13
C ARG A 58 -6.29 8.43 6.97
N PHE A 59 -6.33 7.42 6.09
CA PHE A 59 -7.51 6.56 5.93
C PHE A 59 -7.83 5.73 7.18
N LEU A 60 -6.82 5.21 7.87
CA LEU A 60 -7.03 4.46 9.11
C LEU A 60 -7.65 5.33 10.21
N GLN A 61 -7.29 6.62 10.27
CA GLN A 61 -7.83 7.60 11.20
C GLN A 61 -9.21 8.14 10.79
N HIS A 62 -9.40 8.35 9.48
CA HIS A 62 -10.58 8.96 8.88
C HIS A 62 -11.06 8.14 7.67
N PRO A 63 -11.64 6.95 7.88
CA PRO A 63 -12.08 6.09 6.78
C PRO A 63 -13.24 6.66 5.95
N GLU A 64 -13.91 7.69 6.44
CA GLU A 64 -14.95 8.45 5.76
C GLU A 64 -14.40 9.54 4.81
N ASP A 65 -13.10 9.83 4.84
CA ASP A 65 -12.46 10.81 3.98
C ASP A 65 -12.46 10.33 2.52
N LYS A 66 -13.41 10.86 1.74
CA LYS A 66 -13.64 10.49 0.34
C LYS A 66 -12.42 10.75 -0.55
N GLU A 67 -11.64 11.78 -0.26
CA GLU A 67 -10.44 12.11 -1.04
C GLU A 67 -9.38 11.03 -0.85
N THR A 68 -9.07 10.72 0.41
CA THR A 68 -8.09 9.69 0.76
C THR A 68 -8.53 8.31 0.27
N VAL A 69 -9.83 7.99 0.37
CA VAL A 69 -10.39 6.74 -0.19
C VAL A 69 -10.18 6.67 -1.70
N ALA A 70 -10.47 7.73 -2.44
CA ALA A 70 -10.31 7.76 -3.89
C ALA A 70 -8.85 7.54 -4.32
N ILE A 71 -7.91 8.22 -3.64
CA ILE A 71 -6.46 8.07 -3.88
C ILE A 71 -6.05 6.60 -3.68
N LEU A 72 -6.40 6.01 -2.54
CA LEU A 72 -6.03 4.62 -2.22
C LEU A 72 -6.68 3.60 -3.16
N GLN A 73 -7.91 3.85 -3.62
CA GLN A 73 -8.57 3.02 -4.63
C GLN A 73 -7.88 3.11 -5.99
N GLU A 74 -7.40 4.30 -6.39
CA GLU A 74 -6.62 4.46 -7.61
C GLU A 74 -5.31 3.68 -7.56
N HIS A 75 -4.59 3.74 -6.43
CA HIS A 75 -3.37 2.95 -6.24
C HIS A 75 -3.63 1.44 -6.29
N ALA A 76 -4.68 0.96 -5.61
CA ALA A 76 -5.06 -0.44 -5.66
C ALA A 76 -5.40 -0.90 -7.09
N LEU A 77 -6.12 -0.07 -7.85
CA LEU A 77 -6.47 -0.36 -9.24
C LEU A 77 -5.25 -0.44 -10.15
N LYS A 78 -4.31 0.51 -10.05
CA LYS A 78 -3.05 0.49 -10.82
C LYS A 78 -2.26 -0.79 -10.55
N LEU A 79 -2.14 -1.15 -9.28
CA LEU A 79 -1.41 -2.36 -8.86
C LEU A 79 -2.07 -3.65 -9.40
N GLU A 80 -3.41 -3.71 -9.45
CA GLU A 80 -4.12 -4.81 -10.09
C GLU A 80 -3.92 -4.86 -11.61
N GLN A 81 -3.89 -3.71 -12.28
CA GLN A 81 -3.69 -3.60 -13.73
C GLN A 81 -2.29 -4.08 -14.13
N GLU A 82 -1.25 -3.57 -13.48
CA GLU A 82 0.14 -3.97 -13.73
C GLU A 82 0.37 -5.47 -13.51
N THR A 83 -0.44 -6.11 -12.66
CA THR A 83 -0.35 -7.55 -12.38
C THR A 83 -1.03 -8.41 -13.45
N ARG A 84 -2.01 -7.88 -14.19
CA ARG A 84 -2.66 -8.62 -15.30
C ARG A 84 -1.85 -8.60 -16.59
N GLU A 85 -0.93 -7.66 -16.71
CA GLU A 85 -0.05 -7.50 -17.89
C GLU A 85 1.28 -8.27 -17.77
N LEU A 86 1.57 -8.85 -16.61
CA LEU A 86 2.70 -9.74 -16.32
C LEU A 86 2.32 -11.21 -16.46
#